data_AF-A0A9Q4D7V1-F1
#
_entry.id   AF-A0A9Q4D7V1-F1
#
_cell.length_a   1.000
_cell.length_b   1.000
_cell.length_c   1.000
_cell.angle_alpha   90.00
_cell.angle_beta   90.00
_cell.angle_gamma   90.00
#
_symmetry.space_group_name_H-M   'P 1'
#
loop_
_entity.id
_entity.type
_entity.pdbx_description
1 polymer ?
#
loop_
_entity_poly.entity_id
_entity_poly.type
_entity_poly.pdbx_seq_one_letter_code
_entity_poly.pdbx_strand_id
1 'polypeptide(L)'
;MYNIKSVRKNPRYKIINYHNRYYLLDLSRNPFLFVFPFLYWFIPIKGELISSEQMKELTNIDYQPLGNNKLPYLLSPLIFVLIKPFVNSLYTSGYSTFYSLAFIISLILILFLRVKINKKLELNYKTLGTKYFHVLPTILHIAVLIIFYVFFLFLLIGVADGFISDDFQNIIIFILWVYMAMFFTFINCAVFSKNKVYIWQKRRK
;
A
#
# COMPACT_ATOMS: atom_id res chain seq x y z
N MET A 1 -14.57 -17.87 11.53
CA MET A 1 -13.75 -16.64 11.47
C MET A 1 -12.33 -17.02 11.83
N TYR A 2 -11.34 -16.57 11.07
CA TYR A 2 -9.94 -17.02 11.20
C TYR A 2 -9.03 -15.85 11.55
N ASN A 3 -7.92 -16.17 12.21
CA ASN A 3 -6.94 -15.16 12.61
C ASN A 3 -5.93 -14.91 11.49
N ILE A 4 -5.72 -13.64 11.15
CA ILE A 4 -4.68 -13.17 10.25
C ILE A 4 -3.67 -12.33 11.03
N LYS A 5 -2.38 -12.53 10.76
CA LYS A 5 -1.26 -11.84 11.39
C LYS A 5 -0.41 -11.15 10.33
N SER A 6 0.18 -10.03 10.71
CA SER A 6 1.15 -9.34 9.85
C SER A 6 2.54 -9.96 9.98
N VAL A 7 3.26 -10.05 8.88
CA VAL A 7 4.70 -10.35 8.91
C VAL A 7 5.45 -9.09 9.31
N ARG A 8 6.47 -9.24 10.17
CA ARG A 8 7.22 -8.11 10.71
C ARG A 8 7.95 -7.35 9.60
N LYS A 9 7.84 -6.01 9.61
CA LYS A 9 8.47 -5.09 8.62
C LYS A 9 8.16 -5.43 7.15
N ASN A 10 7.15 -6.26 6.90
CA ASN A 10 6.84 -6.74 5.57
C ASN A 10 5.34 -6.64 5.27
N PRO A 11 4.90 -5.55 4.63
CA PRO A 11 3.49 -5.32 4.34
C PRO A 11 2.96 -6.20 3.18
N ARG A 12 3.86 -6.84 2.40
CA ARG A 12 3.50 -7.73 1.30
C ARG A 12 2.90 -9.04 1.79
N TYR A 13 3.38 -9.58 2.90
CA TYR A 13 2.95 -10.89 3.38
C TYR A 13 2.05 -10.81 4.61
N LYS A 14 1.07 -11.71 4.67
CA LYS A 14 0.24 -11.96 5.86
C LYS A 14 0.20 -13.45 6.16
N ILE A 15 0.05 -13.80 7.43
CA ILE A 15 -0.03 -15.20 7.87
C ILE A 15 -1.46 -15.48 8.34
N ILE A 16 -2.07 -16.54 7.86
CA ILE A 16 -3.40 -16.99 8.27
C ILE A 16 -3.32 -18.33 9.00
N ASN A 17 -3.98 -18.41 10.16
CA ASN A 17 -4.15 -19.68 10.88
C ASN A 17 -5.45 -20.34 10.40
N TYR A 18 -5.32 -21.48 9.71
CA TYR A 18 -6.43 -22.25 9.16
C TYR A 18 -6.31 -23.71 9.59
N HIS A 19 -7.23 -24.18 10.44
CA HIS A 19 -7.24 -25.53 11.02
C HIS A 19 -5.87 -25.98 11.56
N ASN A 20 -5.28 -25.15 12.44
CA ASN A 20 -3.98 -25.42 13.08
C ASN A 20 -2.78 -25.49 12.12
N ARG A 21 -2.94 -25.00 10.89
CA ARG A 21 -1.86 -24.84 9.90
C ARG A 21 -1.69 -23.36 9.57
N TYR A 22 -0.45 -22.97 9.30
CA TYR A 22 -0.08 -21.59 8.98
C TYR A 22 0.15 -21.44 7.49
N TYR A 23 -0.56 -20.50 6.87
CA TYR A 23 -0.38 -20.18 5.46
C TYR A 23 0.11 -18.75 5.30
N LEU A 24 1.16 -18.56 4.50
CA LEU A 24 1.69 -17.28 4.10
C LEU A 24 0.97 -16.80 2.82
N LEU A 25 0.25 -15.70 2.93
CA LEU A 25 -0.47 -15.04 1.84
C LEU A 25 0.40 -13.93 1.26
N ASP A 26 0.58 -13.93 -0.06
CA ASP A 26 1.26 -12.84 -0.79
C ASP A 26 0.23 -11.83 -1.33
N LEU A 27 0.15 -10.67 -0.68
CA LEU A 27 -0.76 -9.57 -1.00
C LEU A 27 -0.20 -8.58 -2.03
N SER A 28 0.96 -8.86 -2.60
CA SER A 28 1.54 -8.00 -3.64
C SER A 28 2.05 -8.81 -4.82
N ARG A 29 1.61 -10.07 -4.96
CA ARG A 29 2.00 -10.93 -6.08
C ARG A 29 1.58 -10.38 -7.44
N ASN A 30 0.41 -9.74 -7.51
CA ASN A 30 -0.13 -9.20 -8.75
C ASN A 30 -0.07 -7.66 -8.72
N PRO A 31 0.70 -7.02 -9.62
CA PRO A 31 0.78 -5.56 -9.71
C PRO A 31 -0.56 -4.86 -9.95
N PHE A 32 -1.51 -5.50 -10.64
CA PHE A 32 -2.85 -4.94 -10.85
C PHE A 32 -3.60 -4.68 -9.53
N LEU A 33 -3.27 -5.44 -8.48
CA LEU A 33 -3.91 -5.32 -7.17
C LEU A 33 -3.34 -4.17 -6.34
N PHE A 34 -2.30 -3.46 -6.82
CA PHE A 34 -1.81 -2.24 -6.18
C PHE A 34 -2.81 -1.09 -6.31
N VAL A 35 -3.48 -0.99 -7.47
CA VAL A 35 -4.43 0.08 -7.79
C VAL A 35 -5.84 -0.29 -7.34
N PHE A 36 -6.23 -1.56 -7.50
CA PHE A 36 -7.56 -2.07 -7.17
C PHE A 36 -7.49 -3.13 -6.06
N PRO A 37 -7.26 -2.70 -4.81
CA PRO A 37 -7.03 -3.61 -3.69
C PRO A 37 -8.25 -4.48 -3.34
N PHE A 38 -9.46 -4.03 -3.68
CA PHE A 38 -10.71 -4.75 -3.41
C PHE A 38 -10.89 -6.02 -4.22
N LEU A 39 -10.18 -6.15 -5.35
CA LEU A 39 -10.19 -7.36 -6.16
C LEU A 39 -9.70 -8.59 -5.38
N TYR A 40 -8.93 -8.40 -4.30
CA TYR A 40 -8.55 -9.46 -3.35
C TYR A 40 -9.73 -10.18 -2.70
N TRP A 41 -10.92 -9.56 -2.66
CA TRP A 41 -12.12 -10.19 -2.09
C TRP A 41 -12.77 -11.18 -3.05
N PHE A 42 -12.55 -10.99 -4.35
CA PHE A 42 -13.18 -11.79 -5.41
C PHE A 42 -12.21 -12.81 -6.01
N ILE A 43 -10.90 -12.53 -5.96
CA ILE A 43 -9.85 -13.38 -6.55
C ILE A 43 -9.22 -14.26 -5.45
N PRO A 44 -9.07 -15.58 -5.67
CA PRO A 44 -8.42 -16.44 -4.71
C PRO A 44 -6.94 -16.08 -4.53
N ILE A 45 -6.53 -15.92 -3.28
CA ILE A 45 -5.14 -15.63 -2.88
C ILE A 45 -4.40 -16.96 -2.70
N LYS A 46 -3.22 -17.07 -3.31
CA LYS A 46 -2.31 -18.19 -3.08
C LYS A 46 -1.74 -18.09 -1.67
N GLY A 47 -1.99 -19.10 -0.85
CA GLY A 47 -1.39 -19.29 0.46
C GLY A 47 -0.40 -20.45 0.44
N GLU A 48 0.80 -20.20 0.94
CA GLU A 48 1.87 -21.18 1.01
C GLU A 48 1.98 -21.73 2.43
N LEU A 49 1.94 -23.04 2.58
CA LEU A 49 2.03 -23.71 3.88
C LEU A 49 3.46 -23.57 4.42
N ILE A 50 3.59 -22.96 5.59
CA ILE A 50 4.86 -22.75 6.29
C ILE A 50 4.88 -23.53 7.61
N SER A 51 6.08 -23.85 8.10
CA SER A 51 6.24 -24.51 9.40
C SER A 51 5.90 -23.56 10.55
N SER A 52 5.59 -24.13 11.72
CA SER A 52 5.36 -23.34 12.94
C SER A 52 6.60 -22.55 13.37
N GLU A 53 7.80 -23.07 13.10
CA GLU A 53 9.08 -22.40 13.36
C GLU A 53 9.25 -21.18 12.46
N GLN A 54 9.05 -21.33 11.15
CA GLN A 54 9.08 -20.21 10.20
C GLN A 54 8.05 -19.13 10.53
N MET A 55 6.84 -19.53 10.94
CA MET A 55 5.83 -18.58 11.38
C MET A 55 6.31 -17.75 12.58
N LYS A 56 6.97 -18.39 13.56
CA LYS A 56 7.54 -17.69 14.71
C LYS A 56 8.65 -16.74 14.27
N GLU A 57 9.59 -17.18 13.45
CA GLU A 57 10.67 -16.32 12.92
C GLU A 57 10.11 -15.10 12.18
N LEU A 58 9.16 -15.30 11.27
CA LEU A 58 8.52 -14.22 10.51
C LEU A 58 7.74 -13.22 11.37
N THR A 59 7.35 -13.62 12.58
CA THR A 59 6.58 -12.79 13.53
C THR A 59 7.45 -12.20 14.66
N ASN A 60 8.52 -12.89 15.10
CA ASN A 60 9.25 -12.67 16.36
C ASN A 60 10.74 -12.26 16.24
N ILE A 61 11.28 -11.85 15.08
CA ILE A 61 12.67 -11.34 15.04
C ILE A 61 12.81 -10.15 16.02
N ASP A 62 13.66 -10.33 17.04
CA ASP A 62 13.79 -9.54 18.26
C ASP A 62 13.64 -8.02 18.09
N TYR A 63 13.01 -7.43 19.10
CA TYR A 63 12.79 -6.00 19.20
C TYR A 63 13.98 -5.34 19.90
N GLN A 64 14.86 -4.72 19.11
CA GLN A 64 15.46 -3.46 19.54
C GLN A 64 14.65 -2.34 18.86
N PRO A 65 13.98 -1.45 19.61
CA PRO A 65 13.47 -0.23 19.02
C PRO A 65 14.67 0.54 18.49
N LEU A 66 14.73 0.79 17.19
CA LEU A 66 15.54 1.90 16.72
C LEU A 66 14.96 3.14 17.42
N GLY A 67 15.81 3.83 18.17
CA GLY A 67 15.45 4.96 19.02
C GLY A 67 14.45 5.88 18.33
N ASN A 68 13.48 6.34 19.13
CA ASN A 68 12.42 7.24 18.74
C ASN A 68 13.02 8.59 18.29
N ASN A 69 13.53 8.66 17.07
CA ASN A 69 13.93 9.93 16.48
C ASN A 69 12.64 10.67 16.13
N LYS A 70 12.11 11.40 17.12
CA LYS A 70 11.04 12.41 16.96
C LYS A 70 11.49 13.62 16.12
N LEU A 71 12.72 13.59 15.60
CA LEU A 71 13.32 14.64 14.79
C LEU A 71 12.50 15.07 13.55
N PRO A 72 11.89 14.16 12.74
CA PRO A 72 11.18 14.57 11.54
C PRO A 72 9.82 15.23 11.84
N TYR A 73 9.22 14.98 13.02
CA TYR A 73 7.94 15.60 13.40
C TYR A 73 8.11 17.03 13.92
N LEU A 74 9.30 17.38 14.44
CA LEU A 74 9.60 18.71 14.98
C LEU A 74 10.19 19.67 13.96
N LEU A 75 10.70 19.17 12.82
CA LEU A 75 11.31 19.99 11.77
C LEU A 75 10.35 20.38 10.63
N SER A 76 9.15 19.79 10.55
CA SER A 76 8.23 20.05 9.44
C SER A 76 7.73 21.51 9.31
N PRO A 77 7.49 22.27 10.40
CA PRO A 77 7.10 23.68 10.26
C PRO A 77 8.29 24.56 9.82
N LEU A 78 9.50 24.20 10.26
CA LEU A 78 10.74 24.93 9.96
C LEU A 78 11.14 24.78 8.49
N ILE A 79 10.97 23.57 7.94
CA ILE A 79 11.15 23.28 6.51
C ILE A 79 10.12 24.07 5.67
N PHE A 80 8.85 24.16 6.10
CA PHE A 80 7.82 24.92 5.39
C PHE A 80 8.12 26.42 5.32
N VAL A 81 8.59 27.02 6.42
CA VAL A 81 8.98 28.44 6.48
C VAL A 81 10.19 28.75 5.59
N LEU A 82 11.17 27.84 5.52
CA LEU A 82 12.37 28.00 4.67
C LEU A 82 12.08 27.85 3.17
N ILE A 83 11.06 27.06 2.79
CA ILE A 83 10.67 26.89 1.38
C ILE A 83 9.78 28.06 0.90
N LYS A 84 9.08 28.76 1.81
CA LYS A 84 8.14 29.86 1.50
C LYS A 84 8.63 30.90 0.45
N PRO A 85 9.88 31.38 0.46
CA PRO A 85 10.37 32.33 -0.54
C PRO A 85 10.52 31.72 -1.93
N PHE A 86 10.86 30.42 -2.01
CA PHE A 86 10.89 29.68 -3.27
C PHE A 86 9.48 29.44 -3.80
N VAL A 87 8.48 29.20 -2.95
CA VAL A 87 7.08 28.95 -3.38
C VAL A 87 6.52 30.05 -4.28
N ASN A 88 6.82 31.31 -3.97
CA ASN A 88 6.32 32.45 -4.75
C ASN A 88 6.97 32.55 -6.13
N SER A 89 8.11 31.89 -6.38
CA SER A 89 8.75 31.83 -7.70
C SER A 89 8.39 30.58 -8.51
N LEU A 90 7.53 29.69 -7.99
CA LEU A 90 7.19 28.39 -8.63
C LEU A 90 5.89 28.44 -9.45
N TYR A 91 5.26 29.60 -9.56
CA TYR A 91 4.13 29.81 -10.46
C TYR A 91 4.69 30.06 -11.87
N THR A 92 4.47 29.12 -12.77
CA THR A 92 4.90 29.24 -14.16
C THR A 92 3.70 29.01 -15.06
N SER A 93 3.02 30.08 -15.47
CA SER A 93 1.86 29.99 -16.36
C SER A 93 2.30 29.60 -17.78
N GLY A 94 1.55 28.72 -18.44
CA GLY A 94 1.59 28.55 -19.90
C GLY A 94 2.18 27.24 -20.45
N TYR A 95 2.45 26.23 -19.61
CA TYR A 95 3.02 24.94 -20.05
C TYR A 95 2.15 23.72 -19.71
N SER A 96 0.82 23.81 -19.84
CA SER A 96 -0.12 22.71 -19.50
C SER A 96 0.27 21.35 -20.12
N THR A 97 0.77 21.34 -21.36
CA THR A 97 1.27 20.12 -22.03
C THR A 97 2.48 19.50 -21.32
N PHE A 98 3.45 20.29 -20.87
CA PHE A 98 4.62 19.82 -20.13
C PHE A 98 4.21 19.21 -18.79
N TYR A 99 3.25 19.82 -18.10
CA TYR A 99 2.74 19.33 -16.84
C TYR A 99 1.99 18.01 -16.98
N SER A 100 1.12 17.87 -17.98
CA SER A 100 0.45 16.59 -18.26
C SER A 100 1.45 15.44 -18.51
N LEU A 101 2.54 15.70 -19.24
CA LEU A 101 3.64 14.75 -19.43
C LEU A 101 4.35 14.42 -18.11
N ALA A 102 4.59 15.42 -17.25
CA ALA A 102 5.21 15.22 -15.94
C ALA A 102 4.35 14.31 -15.03
N PHE A 103 3.03 14.44 -15.06
CA PHE A 103 2.11 13.54 -14.34
C PHE A 103 2.22 12.10 -14.84
N ILE A 104 2.20 11.89 -16.16
CA ILE A 104 2.31 10.56 -16.77
C ILE A 104 3.66 9.92 -16.41
N ILE A 105 4.76 10.65 -16.57
CA ILE A 105 6.11 10.18 -16.22
C ILE A 105 6.18 9.82 -14.72
N SER A 106 5.59 10.65 -13.86
CA SER A 106 5.56 10.41 -12.42
C SER A 106 4.76 9.16 -12.04
N LEU A 107 3.62 8.90 -12.69
CA LEU A 107 2.86 7.66 -12.50
C LEU A 107 3.67 6.42 -12.88
N ILE A 108 4.33 6.47 -14.04
CA ILE A 108 5.20 5.38 -14.51
C ILE A 108 6.32 5.13 -13.51
N LEU A 109 6.98 6.19 -13.02
CA LEU A 109 8.05 6.10 -12.04
C LEU A 109 7.56 5.51 -10.70
N ILE A 110 6.39 5.94 -10.22
CA ILE A 110 5.77 5.41 -9.01
C ILE A 110 5.49 3.92 -9.15
N LEU A 111 4.92 3.48 -10.27
CA LEU A 111 4.66 2.06 -10.52
C LEU A 111 5.95 1.25 -10.60
N PHE A 112 6.98 1.78 -11.27
CA PHE A 112 8.30 1.14 -11.34
C PHE A 112 8.94 1.02 -9.94
N LEU A 113 8.93 2.10 -9.15
CA LEU A 113 9.42 2.09 -7.77
C LEU A 113 8.63 1.10 -6.91
N ARG A 114 7.32 1.02 -7.09
CA ARG A 114 6.45 0.07 -6.38
C ARG A 114 6.84 -1.38 -6.68
N VAL A 115 7.06 -1.73 -7.96
CA VAL A 115 7.54 -3.06 -8.36
C VAL A 115 8.91 -3.37 -7.75
N LYS A 116 9.84 -2.41 -7.77
CA LYS A 116 11.18 -2.56 -7.19
C LYS A 116 11.12 -2.80 -5.68
N ILE A 117 10.31 -2.01 -4.95
CA ILE A 117 10.07 -2.20 -3.51
C ILE A 117 9.46 -3.57 -3.26
N ASN A 118 8.49 -3.99 -4.07
CA ASN A 118 7.84 -5.28 -3.93
C ASN A 118 8.82 -6.45 -4.03
N LYS A 119 9.74 -6.39 -5.00
CA LYS A 119 10.82 -7.38 -5.16
C LYS A 119 11.79 -7.37 -3.98
N LYS A 120 12.07 -6.21 -3.39
CA LYS A 120 12.90 -6.11 -2.17
C LYS A 120 12.19 -6.70 -0.94
N LEU A 121 10.87 -6.68 -0.91
CA LEU A 121 10.05 -7.25 0.16
C LEU A 121 9.82 -8.75 0.01
N GLU A 122 10.33 -9.39 -1.04
CA GLU A 122 10.20 -10.83 -1.27
C GLU A 122 10.96 -11.60 -0.18
N LEU A 123 10.32 -12.61 0.42
CA LEU A 123 10.93 -13.40 1.51
C LEU A 123 11.43 -14.73 0.97
N ASN A 124 12.56 -15.19 1.51
CA ASN A 124 13.00 -16.57 1.32
C ASN A 124 12.38 -17.45 2.42
N TYR A 125 11.56 -18.41 2.03
CA TYR A 125 10.91 -19.36 2.92
C TYR A 125 10.71 -20.69 2.20
N LYS A 126 10.63 -21.77 2.97
CA LYS A 126 10.37 -23.11 2.43
C LYS A 126 8.87 -23.39 2.42
N THR A 127 8.34 -23.72 1.25
CA THR A 127 6.93 -24.07 1.06
C THR A 127 6.73 -25.57 1.24
N LEU A 128 5.77 -25.96 2.09
CA LEU A 128 5.39 -27.36 2.34
C LEU A 128 4.20 -27.80 1.47
N GLY A 129 3.54 -26.84 0.81
CA GLY A 129 2.35 -27.06 0.02
C GLY A 129 1.66 -25.74 -0.29
N THR A 130 0.75 -25.76 -1.25
CA THR A 130 0.03 -24.54 -1.66
C THR A 130 -1.48 -24.76 -1.57
N LYS A 131 -2.19 -23.72 -1.16
CA LYS A 131 -3.65 -23.71 -1.09
C LYS A 131 -4.17 -22.33 -1.47
N TYR A 132 -5.30 -22.28 -2.17
CA TYR A 132 -5.95 -21.03 -2.57
C TYR A 132 -7.09 -20.68 -1.62
N PHE A 133 -7.16 -19.41 -1.22
CA PHE A 133 -8.12 -18.91 -0.24
C PHE A 133 -8.87 -17.70 -0.79
N HIS A 134 -10.20 -17.70 -0.64
CA HIS A 134 -10.95 -16.44 -0.70
C HIS A 134 -10.95 -15.87 0.71
N VAL A 135 -10.39 -14.67 0.87
CA VAL A 135 -10.26 -14.02 2.17
C VAL A 135 -11.04 -12.72 2.13
N LEU A 136 -11.99 -12.59 3.06
CA LEU A 136 -12.83 -11.41 3.18
C LEU A 136 -12.66 -10.79 4.57
N PRO A 137 -12.36 -9.49 4.67
CA PRO A 137 -12.30 -8.82 5.95
C PRO A 137 -13.72 -8.60 6.52
N THR A 138 -13.81 -8.13 7.75
CA THR A 138 -15.10 -7.77 8.37
C THR A 138 -15.82 -6.66 7.59
N ILE A 139 -17.15 -6.67 7.57
CA ILE A 139 -17.98 -5.68 6.86
C ILE A 139 -17.61 -4.23 7.25
N LEU A 140 -17.38 -3.97 8.53
CA LEU A 140 -16.94 -2.64 8.99
C LEU A 140 -15.60 -2.24 8.37
N HIS A 141 -14.65 -3.18 8.26
CA HIS A 141 -13.34 -2.91 7.64
C HIS A 141 -13.46 -2.69 6.13
N ILE A 142 -14.34 -3.43 5.45
CA ILE A 142 -14.69 -3.23 4.04
C ILE A 142 -15.21 -1.81 3.85
N ALA A 143 -16.22 -1.40 4.62
CA ALA A 143 -16.84 -0.09 4.51
C ALA A 143 -15.81 1.04 4.74
N VAL A 144 -15.01 0.93 5.81
CA VAL A 144 -13.95 1.90 6.13
C VAL A 144 -12.93 1.99 5.00
N LEU A 145 -12.45 0.85 4.48
CA LEU A 145 -11.46 0.83 3.39
C LEU A 145 -12.01 1.44 2.10
N ILE A 146 -13.27 1.18 1.75
CA ILE A 146 -13.93 1.78 0.58
C ILE A 146 -14.07 3.29 0.75
N ILE A 147 -14.56 3.76 1.89
CA ILE A 147 -14.72 5.20 2.17
C ILE A 147 -13.37 5.91 2.06
N PHE A 148 -12.34 5.39 2.72
CA PHE A 148 -11.00 5.96 2.64
C PHE A 148 -10.47 5.96 1.19
N TYR A 149 -10.63 4.85 0.46
CA TYR A 149 -10.16 4.75 -0.91
C TYR A 149 -10.85 5.77 -1.83
N VAL A 150 -12.19 5.87 -1.76
CA VAL A 150 -12.96 6.82 -2.58
C VAL A 150 -12.57 8.25 -2.25
N PHE A 151 -12.42 8.58 -0.97
CA PHE A 151 -11.98 9.90 -0.52
C PHE A 151 -10.57 10.25 -1.06
N PHE A 152 -9.59 9.35 -0.90
CA PHE A 152 -8.24 9.59 -1.42
C PHE A 152 -8.18 9.60 -2.95
N LEU A 153 -8.98 8.77 -3.63
CA LEU A 153 -9.07 8.79 -5.09
C LEU A 153 -9.66 10.11 -5.60
N PHE A 154 -10.69 10.63 -4.94
CA PHE A 154 -11.26 11.94 -5.23
C PHE A 154 -10.21 13.05 -5.08
N LEU A 155 -9.44 13.05 -3.99
CA LEU A 155 -8.34 14.00 -3.81
C LEU A 155 -7.27 13.85 -4.89
N LEU A 156 -6.91 12.62 -5.26
CA LEU A 156 -5.89 12.34 -6.28
C LEU A 156 -6.28 12.87 -7.65
N ILE A 157 -7.54 12.66 -8.05
CA ILE A 157 -8.07 13.13 -9.33
C ILE A 157 -8.27 14.64 -9.28
N GLY A 158 -8.88 15.18 -8.22
CA GLY A 158 -9.15 16.61 -8.11
C GLY A 158 -7.89 17.47 -8.12
N VAL A 159 -6.82 17.02 -7.45
CA VAL A 159 -5.52 17.73 -7.49
C VAL A 159 -4.87 17.63 -8.87
N ALA A 160 -5.01 16.50 -9.56
CA ALA A 160 -4.50 16.37 -10.94
C ALA A 160 -5.27 17.26 -11.91
N ASP A 161 -6.60 17.29 -11.81
CA ASP A 161 -7.48 18.11 -12.65
C ASP A 161 -7.22 19.61 -12.43
N GLY A 162 -7.23 20.10 -11.19
CA GLY A 162 -6.94 21.51 -10.91
C GLY A 162 -5.55 21.95 -11.40
N PHE A 163 -4.57 21.03 -11.45
CA PHE A 163 -3.24 21.32 -11.97
C PHE A 163 -3.18 21.37 -13.51
N ILE A 164 -3.96 20.53 -14.19
CA ILE A 164 -3.99 20.43 -15.65
C ILE A 164 -4.91 21.49 -16.27
N SER A 165 -6.07 21.71 -15.66
CA SER A 165 -7.22 22.43 -16.23
C SER A 165 -7.33 23.89 -15.75
N ASP A 166 -6.96 24.18 -14.49
CA ASP A 166 -7.27 25.46 -13.84
C ASP A 166 -6.03 26.34 -13.58
N ASP A 167 -4.90 26.05 -14.25
CA ASP A 167 -3.61 26.77 -14.09
C ASP A 167 -3.12 26.90 -12.63
N PHE A 168 -3.57 26.03 -11.71
CA PHE A 168 -3.03 25.91 -10.34
C PHE A 168 -1.66 25.19 -10.33
N GLN A 169 -0.78 25.58 -11.27
CA GLN A 169 0.53 24.98 -11.53
C GLN A 169 1.52 25.35 -10.42
N ASN A 170 1.39 24.67 -9.28
CA ASN A 170 2.23 24.83 -8.09
C ASN A 170 3.05 23.56 -7.82
N ILE A 171 4.38 23.67 -7.93
CA ILE A 171 5.31 22.54 -7.76
C ILE A 171 5.16 21.84 -6.39
N ILE A 172 4.77 22.53 -5.32
CA ILE A 172 4.51 21.88 -4.02
C ILE A 172 3.29 20.98 -4.10
N ILE A 173 2.20 21.46 -4.73
CA ILE A 173 0.98 20.67 -4.91
C ILE A 173 1.30 19.43 -5.74
N PHE A 174 2.14 19.56 -6.78
CA PHE A 174 2.61 18.42 -7.57
C PHE A 174 3.42 17.41 -6.73
N ILE A 175 4.35 17.87 -5.90
CA ILE A 175 5.13 16.99 -5.01
C ILE A 175 4.20 16.28 -4.00
N LEU A 176 3.24 16.99 -3.41
CA LEU A 176 2.24 16.40 -2.51
C LEU A 176 1.40 15.34 -3.22
N TRP A 177 1.02 15.62 -4.47
CA TRP A 177 0.32 14.66 -5.32
C TRP A 177 1.15 13.40 -5.57
N VAL A 178 2.45 13.53 -5.86
CA VAL A 178 3.37 12.38 -6.03
C VAL A 178 3.43 11.53 -4.76
N TYR A 179 3.53 12.14 -3.58
CA TYR A 179 3.50 11.40 -2.31
C TYR A 179 2.16 10.70 -2.07
N MET A 180 1.05 11.36 -2.37
CA MET A 180 -0.29 10.78 -2.22
C MET A 180 -0.52 9.62 -3.20
N ALA A 181 -0.10 9.76 -4.45
CA ALA A 181 -0.12 8.72 -5.46
C ALA A 181 0.72 7.50 -5.02
N MET A 182 1.91 7.73 -4.47
CA MET A 182 2.75 6.66 -3.94
C MET A 182 2.06 5.95 -2.78
N PHE A 183 1.50 6.67 -1.81
CA PHE A 183 0.73 6.11 -0.71
C PHE A 183 -0.45 5.25 -1.19
N PHE A 184 -1.16 5.71 -2.22
CA PHE A 184 -2.29 5.01 -2.82
C PHE A 184 -1.91 3.59 -3.29
N THR A 185 -0.70 3.39 -3.82
CA THR A 185 -0.21 2.06 -4.27
C THR A 185 0.01 1.05 -3.15
N PHE A 186 -0.02 1.48 -1.88
CA PHE A 186 0.15 0.62 -0.70
C PHE A 186 -1.17 0.29 0.01
N ILE A 187 -2.31 0.81 -0.45
CA ILE A 187 -3.62 0.51 0.16
C ILE A 187 -3.93 -0.99 0.12
N ASN A 188 -3.41 -1.71 -0.87
CA ASN A 188 -3.51 -3.18 -0.96
C ASN A 188 -2.99 -3.92 0.28
N CYS A 189 -1.97 -3.38 0.94
CA CYS A 189 -1.43 -3.96 2.17
C CYS A 189 -2.37 -3.79 3.39
N ALA A 190 -3.31 -2.85 3.33
CA ALA A 190 -4.28 -2.56 4.38
C ALA A 190 -5.57 -3.39 4.28
N VAL A 191 -5.78 -4.13 3.18
CA VAL A 191 -6.99 -4.93 2.92
C VAL A 191 -7.29 -5.89 4.07
N PHE A 192 -6.25 -6.49 4.66
CA PHE A 192 -6.35 -7.44 5.76
C PHE A 192 -5.64 -6.95 7.04
N SER A 193 -5.83 -5.67 7.39
CA SER A 193 -5.17 -5.08 8.57
C SER A 193 -5.72 -5.60 9.90
N LYS A 194 -7.03 -5.93 9.98
CA LYS A 194 -7.64 -6.46 11.21
C LYS A 194 -7.40 -7.96 11.38
N ASN A 195 -7.18 -8.38 12.62
CA ASN A 195 -6.79 -9.74 13.00
C ASN A 195 -7.82 -10.84 12.67
N LYS A 196 -9.05 -10.51 12.26
CA LYS A 196 -10.10 -11.50 12.00
C LYS A 196 -10.65 -11.37 10.59
N VAL A 197 -10.68 -12.49 9.86
CA VAL A 197 -11.15 -12.59 8.48
C VAL A 197 -12.10 -13.78 8.30
N TYR A 198 -12.97 -13.68 7.30
CA TYR A 198 -13.77 -14.79 6.80
C TYR A 198 -12.99 -15.48 5.68
N ILE A 199 -13.00 -16.81 5.69
CA ILE A 199 -12.44 -17.63 4.63
C ILE A 199 -13.54 -18.56 4.18
N TRP A 200 -13.81 -18.62 2.89
CA TRP A 200 -14.60 -19.69 2.31
C TRP A 200 -13.81 -20.41 1.21
N GLN A 201 -14.11 -21.70 1.07
CA GLN A 201 -13.57 -22.53 0.02
C GLN A 201 -14.73 -22.94 -0.88
N LYS A 202 -14.60 -22.72 -2.19
CA LYS A 202 -15.44 -23.41 -3.16
C LYS A 202 -15.05 -24.90 -3.04
N ARG A 203 -15.91 -25.75 -2.49
CA ARG A 203 -15.69 -27.20 -2.51
C ARG A 203 -15.46 -27.57 -3.97
N ARG A 204 -14.29 -28.14 -4.29
CA ARG A 204 -14.12 -28.84 -5.56
C ARG A 204 -15.09 -30.02 -5.46
N LYS A 205 -16.16 -29.97 -6.25
CA LYS A 205 -16.97 -31.16 -6.55
C LYS A 205 -16.09 -32.12 -7.36
#